data_AF-A0A4Q9MTV3-F1
#
_entry.id   AF-A0A4Q9MTV3-F1
#
_cell.length_a   1.000
_cell.length_b   1.000
_cell.length_c   1.000
_cell.angle_alpha   90.00
_cell.angle_beta   90.00
_cell.angle_gamma   90.00
#
_symmetry.space_group_name_H-M   'P 1'
#
loop_
_entity.id
_entity.type
_entity.pdbx_description
1 polymer ?
#
loop_
_entity_poly.entity_id
_entity_poly.type
_entity_poly.pdbx_seq_one_letter_code
_entity_poly.pdbx_strand_id
1 'polypeptide(L)'
;MTIEPFIHELFDTMWLCFEADSECLSRHYFTALGAGLNVPATVHFTAHSDSPLPSPKYLAIRAACCRIARMSGAAEYLHIILRDMEELQVLSEDGASADVLTYALHRLVEPDAPYRANDT
;
A
#
# COMPACT_ATOMS: atom_id res chain seq x y z
N MET A 1 18.97 8.41 11.59
CA MET A 1 18.55 8.84 10.24
C MET A 1 17.87 10.19 10.38
N THR A 2 18.30 11.19 9.61
CA THR A 2 17.68 12.52 9.60
C THR A 2 16.79 12.60 8.37
N ILE A 3 15.49 12.67 8.57
CA ILE A 3 14.48 12.94 7.53
C ILE A 3 13.61 14.10 8.01
N GLU A 4 12.83 14.67 7.10
CA GLU A 4 11.87 15.72 7.44
C GLU A 4 10.89 15.21 8.52
N PRO A 5 10.46 16.04 9.49
CA PRO A 5 9.54 15.65 10.57
C PRO A 5 8.29 14.91 10.10
N PHE A 6 7.67 15.35 8.99
CA PHE A 6 6.49 14.68 8.42
C PHE A 6 6.79 13.26 7.94
N ILE A 7 7.94 13.05 7.28
CA ILE A 7 8.36 11.73 6.83
C ILE A 7 8.75 10.84 8.02
N HIS A 8 9.32 11.41 9.08
CA HIS A 8 9.59 10.69 10.33
C HIS A 8 8.30 10.15 10.95
N GLU A 9 7.26 10.98 11.03
CA GLU A 9 5.96 10.57 11.58
C GLU A 9 5.34 9.44 10.74
N LEU A 10 5.33 9.58 9.41
CA LEU A 10 4.82 8.53 8.52
C LEU A 10 5.64 7.23 8.64
N PHE A 11 6.95 7.36 8.80
CA PHE A 11 7.82 6.22 9.02
C PHE A 11 7.46 5.53 10.34
N ASP A 12 7.44 6.26 11.46
CA ASP A 12 7.16 5.74 12.80
C ASP A 12 5.76 5.11 12.91
N THR A 13 4.76 5.71 12.26
CA THR A 13 3.37 5.22 12.24
C THR A 13 3.08 4.11 11.22
N MET A 14 4.12 3.58 10.55
CA MET A 14 4.02 2.48 9.56
C MET A 14 3.29 2.82 8.26
N TRP A 15 3.02 4.10 8.00
CA TRP A 15 2.44 4.59 6.75
C TRP A 15 3.46 4.72 5.61
N LEU A 16 4.76 4.74 5.94
CA LEU A 16 5.84 4.82 4.96
C LEU A 16 6.99 3.89 5.35
N CYS A 17 7.50 3.12 4.39
CA CYS A 17 8.57 2.16 4.65
C CYS A 17 9.60 2.22 3.51
N PHE A 18 10.87 2.05 3.88
CA PHE A 18 11.98 2.01 2.93
C PHE A 18 12.32 0.55 2.62
N GLU A 19 12.48 0.26 1.34
CA GLU A 19 12.93 -1.05 0.87
C GLU A 19 14.28 -0.90 0.21
N ALA A 20 15.23 -1.74 0.62
CA ALA A 20 16.54 -1.76 -0.02
C ALA A 20 16.41 -2.32 -1.43
N ASP A 21 17.08 -1.67 -2.38
CA ASP A 21 17.28 -2.25 -3.71
C ASP A 21 18.17 -3.50 -3.57
N SER A 22 17.71 -4.63 -4.11
CA SER A 22 18.47 -5.88 -4.14
C SER A 22 19.75 -5.78 -4.97
N GLU A 23 19.82 -4.84 -5.92
CA GLU A 23 20.94 -4.68 -6.84
C GLU A 23 21.92 -3.58 -6.40
N CYS A 24 21.47 -2.61 -5.59
CA CYS A 24 22.29 -1.46 -5.23
C CYS A 24 22.06 -1.00 -3.79
N LEU A 25 23.02 -1.28 -2.91
CA LEU A 25 23.00 -0.83 -1.51
C LEU A 25 22.92 0.70 -1.32
N SER A 26 23.11 1.49 -2.39
CA SER A 26 22.99 2.95 -2.37
C SER A 26 21.60 3.48 -2.78
N ARG A 27 20.75 2.65 -3.39
CA ARG A 27 19.39 2.99 -3.81
C ARG A 27 18.40 2.32 -2.87
N HIS A 28 17.46 3.11 -2.36
CA HIS A 28 16.37 2.60 -1.55
C HIS A 28 15.06 3.15 -2.10
N TYR A 29 14.09 2.26 -2.23
CA TYR A 29 12.76 2.59 -2.73
C TYR A 29 11.84 2.95 -1.57
N PHE A 30 10.88 3.83 -1.83
CA PHE A 30 9.74 3.99 -0.93
C PHE A 30 8.66 2.99 -1.30
N THR A 31 8.14 2.32 -0.27
CA THR A 31 6.77 1.80 -0.32
C THR A 31 5.93 2.73 0.56
N ALA A 32 5.34 3.75 -0.06
CA ALA A 32 4.34 4.59 0.58
C ALA A 32 3.03 3.79 0.70
N LEU A 33 2.57 3.57 1.92
CA LEU A 33 1.35 2.81 2.22
C LEU A 33 0.17 3.79 2.37
N GLY A 34 -0.20 4.47 1.29
CA GLY A 34 -1.36 5.36 1.24
C GLY A 34 -1.48 6.12 -0.08
N ALA A 35 -2.67 6.15 -0.67
CA ALA A 35 -2.95 6.99 -1.84
C ALA A 35 -2.88 8.48 -1.45
N GLY A 36 -2.13 9.28 -2.21
CA GLY A 36 -2.10 10.75 -2.05
C GLY A 36 -0.88 11.34 -1.33
N LEU A 37 0.10 10.53 -0.91
CA LEU A 37 1.36 11.06 -0.40
C LEU A 37 2.21 11.59 -1.57
N ASN A 38 2.50 12.90 -1.58
CA ASN A 38 3.39 13.53 -2.55
C ASN A 38 4.87 13.31 -2.17
N VAL A 39 5.27 12.04 -2.11
CA VAL A 39 6.64 11.62 -1.81
C VAL A 39 7.29 11.06 -3.08
N PRO A 40 8.61 11.30 -3.29
CA PRO A 40 9.33 10.69 -4.41
C PRO A 40 9.24 9.16 -4.36
N ALA A 41 9.26 8.49 -5.51
CA ALA A 41 9.27 7.02 -5.56
C ALA A 41 10.62 6.41 -5.08
N THR A 42 11.71 7.18 -5.20
CA THR A 42 13.07 6.72 -4.90
C THR A 42 13.83 7.78 -4.10
N VAL A 43 14.60 7.35 -3.10
CA VAL A 43 15.55 8.19 -2.37
C VAL A 43 16.92 7.55 -2.26
N HIS A 44 17.91 8.42 -2.11
CA HIS A 44 19.26 8.05 -1.77
C HIS A 44 19.55 8.47 -0.33
N PHE A 45 19.94 7.52 0.50
CA PHE A 45 20.47 7.85 1.81
C PHE A 45 21.89 8.37 1.65
N THR A 46 22.13 9.54 2.23
CA THR A 46 23.47 10.12 2.31
C THR A 46 23.94 10.09 3.76
N ALA A 47 25.21 9.74 3.96
CA ALA A 47 25.82 9.84 5.28
C ALA A 47 26.10 11.33 5.55
N HIS A 48 25.47 11.89 6.58
CA HIS A 48 25.63 13.30 6.98
C HIS A 48 26.59 13.47 8.18
N SER A 49 27.21 12.37 8.64
CA SER A 49 28.15 12.29 9.77
C SER A 49 28.92 10.96 9.70
N ASP A 50 29.77 10.65 10.68
CA ASP A 50 30.41 9.33 10.86
C ASP A 50 29.41 8.19 11.18
N SER A 51 28.11 8.48 11.22
CA SER A 51 27.08 7.46 11.41
C SER A 51 26.93 6.62 10.14
N PRO A 52 26.93 5.27 10.25
CA PRO A 52 26.70 4.41 9.10
C PRO A 52 25.29 4.62 8.55
N LEU A 53 25.15 4.34 7.24
CA LEU A 53 23.83 4.25 6.61
C LEU A 53 22.98 3.17 7.31
N PRO A 54 21.64 3.29 7.26
CA PRO A 54 20.75 2.26 7.82
C PRO A 54 21.07 0.89 7.22
N SER A 55 21.07 -0.16 8.05
CA SER A 55 21.26 -1.51 7.54
C SER A 55 20.08 -1.92 6.64
N PRO A 56 20.36 -2.41 5.41
CA PRO A 56 19.32 -2.95 4.53
C PRO A 56 18.45 -4.02 5.20
N LYS A 57 19.06 -4.84 6.06
CA LYS A 57 18.37 -5.91 6.78
C LYS A 57 17.31 -5.37 7.74
N TYR A 58 17.62 -4.30 8.47
CA TYR A 58 16.66 -3.68 9.39
C TYR A 58 15.54 -2.96 8.63
N LEU A 59 15.86 -2.34 7.48
CA LEU A 59 14.84 -1.75 6.60
C LEU A 59 13.87 -2.82 6.08
N ALA A 60 14.39 -3.98 5.63
CA ALA A 60 13.55 -5.08 5.16
C ALA A 60 12.61 -5.64 6.26
N ILE A 61 13.12 -5.80 7.49
CA ILE A 61 12.31 -6.20 8.64
C ILE A 61 11.21 -5.16 8.89
N ARG A 62 11.55 -3.87 8.88
CA ARG A 62 10.58 -2.80 9.10
C ARG A 62 9.50 -2.80 8.02
N ALA A 63 9.87 -2.91 6.74
CA ALA A 63 8.93 -2.99 5.63
C ALA A 63 7.98 -4.19 5.76
N ALA A 64 8.47 -5.35 6.21
CA ALA A 64 7.62 -6.50 6.49
C ALA A 64 6.61 -6.20 7.61
N CYS A 65 7.04 -5.58 8.71
CA CYS A 65 6.14 -5.15 9.79
C CYS A 65 5.05 -4.19 9.28
N CYS A 66 5.40 -3.21 8.43
CA CYS A 66 4.43 -2.30 7.84
C CYS A 66 3.36 -3.01 7.02
N ARG A 67 3.80 -3.95 6.17
CA ARG A 67 2.89 -4.77 5.35
C ARG A 67 1.93 -5.56 6.22
N ILE A 68 2.45 -6.19 7.28
CA ILE A 68 1.64 -6.96 8.23
C ILE A 68 0.64 -6.05 8.95
N ALA A 69 1.07 -4.91 9.49
CA ALA A 69 0.21 -3.97 10.19
C ALA A 69 -0.96 -3.50 9.31
N ARG A 70 -0.70 -3.18 8.03
CA ARG A 70 -1.76 -2.83 7.07
C ARG A 70 -2.72 -3.99 6.82
N MET A 71 -2.18 -5.18 6.59
CA MET A 71 -3.01 -6.35 6.29
C MET A 71 -3.83 -6.79 7.50
N SER A 72 -3.34 -6.56 8.72
CA SER A 72 -4.04 -6.97 9.94
C SER A 72 -5.39 -6.29 10.13
N GLY A 73 -5.59 -5.06 9.61
CA GLY A 73 -6.90 -4.40 9.59
C GLY A 73 -7.66 -4.62 8.28
N ALA A 74 -6.94 -4.63 7.14
CA ALA A 74 -7.57 -4.79 5.83
C ALA A 74 -8.14 -6.20 5.60
N ALA A 75 -7.53 -7.24 6.15
CA ALA A 75 -7.98 -8.61 5.96
C ALA A 75 -9.33 -8.89 6.65
N GLU A 76 -9.52 -8.38 7.86
CA GLU A 76 -10.79 -8.50 8.58
C GLU A 76 -11.90 -7.72 7.87
N TYR A 77 -11.62 -6.49 7.42
CA TYR A 77 -12.56 -5.68 6.66
C TYR A 77 -12.95 -6.34 5.32
N LEU A 78 -11.97 -6.88 4.58
CA LEU A 78 -12.24 -7.63 3.35
C LEU A 78 -13.04 -8.90 3.61
N HIS A 79 -12.76 -9.59 4.72
CA HIS A 79 -13.52 -10.79 5.09
C HIS A 79 -14.99 -10.46 5.35
N ILE A 80 -15.27 -9.35 6.04
CA ILE A 80 -16.64 -8.85 6.25
C ILE A 80 -17.31 -8.55 4.90
N ILE A 81 -16.67 -7.77 4.02
CA ILE A 81 -17.23 -7.45 2.69
C ILE A 81 -17.51 -8.72 1.88
N LEU A 82 -16.59 -9.69 1.86
CA LEU A 82 -16.76 -10.92 1.08
C LEU A 82 -17.89 -11.79 1.63
N ARG A 83 -17.99 -11.94 2.96
CA ARG A 83 -19.12 -12.64 3.58
C ARG A 83 -20.43 -11.93 3.30
N ASP A 84 -20.46 -10.62 3.46
CA ASP A 84 -21.67 -9.84 3.22
C ASP A 84 -22.07 -9.88 1.74
N MET A 85 -21.12 -9.96 0.78
CA MET A 85 -21.42 -10.23 -0.63
C MET A 85 -22.10 -11.60 -0.87
N GLU A 86 -21.78 -12.61 -0.07
CA GLU A 86 -22.37 -13.95 -0.18
C GLU A 86 -23.77 -14.01 0.47
N GLU A 87 -23.97 -13.27 1.56
CA GLU A 87 -25.19 -13.30 2.37
C GLU A 87 -26.25 -12.26 1.94
N LEU A 88 -25.84 -11.09 1.43
CA LEU A 88 -26.78 -10.04 1.02
C LEU A 88 -27.63 -10.49 -0.17
N GLN A 89 -28.95 -10.51 0.01
CA GLN A 89 -29.90 -10.72 -1.09
C GLN A 89 -30.27 -9.41 -1.81
N VAL A 90 -30.33 -8.30 -1.06
CA VAL A 90 -30.68 -6.95 -1.57
C VAL A 90 -29.90 -5.90 -0.78
N LEU A 91 -29.64 -4.75 -1.42
CA LEU A 91 -28.98 -3.61 -0.77
C LEU A 91 -29.86 -3.02 0.34
N SER A 92 -29.23 -2.63 1.46
CA SER A 92 -29.93 -1.97 2.56
C SER A 92 -30.34 -0.55 2.18
N GLU A 93 -31.56 -0.16 2.56
CA GLU A 93 -32.10 1.19 2.31
C GLU A 93 -31.38 2.27 3.12
N ASP A 94 -30.78 1.93 4.26
CA ASP A 94 -30.03 2.85 5.12
C ASP A 94 -28.60 3.11 4.64
N GLY A 95 -28.18 2.47 3.53
CA GLY A 95 -26.84 2.61 2.98
C GLY A 95 -25.77 1.75 3.66
N ALA A 96 -26.11 0.89 4.62
CA ALA A 96 -25.15 -0.02 5.27
C ALA A 96 -24.44 -0.97 4.28
N SER A 97 -25.01 -1.18 3.10
CA SER A 97 -24.45 -2.03 2.04
C SER A 97 -23.56 -1.27 1.03
N ALA A 98 -23.27 0.02 1.26
CA ALA A 98 -22.53 0.85 0.32
C ALA A 98 -21.12 0.33 0.04
N ASP A 99 -20.42 -0.19 1.07
CA ASP A 99 -19.06 -0.73 0.92
C ASP A 99 -19.06 -2.02 0.08
N VAL A 100 -20.05 -2.89 0.29
CA VAL A 100 -20.26 -4.13 -0.48
C VAL A 100 -20.54 -3.79 -1.96
N LEU A 101 -21.43 -2.83 -2.22
CA LEU A 101 -21.74 -2.35 -3.57
C LEU A 101 -20.50 -1.77 -4.26
N THR A 102 -19.77 -0.89 -3.57
CA THR A 102 -18.55 -0.25 -4.10
C THR A 102 -17.51 -1.30 -4.47
N TYR A 103 -17.28 -2.28 -3.61
CA TYR A 103 -16.36 -3.37 -3.87
C TYR A 103 -16.81 -4.25 -5.07
N ALA A 104 -18.10 -4.57 -5.17
CA ALA A 104 -18.64 -5.32 -6.30
C ALA A 104 -18.46 -4.57 -7.64
N LEU A 105 -18.72 -3.26 -7.66
CA LEU A 105 -18.51 -2.42 -8.85
C LEU A 105 -17.03 -2.38 -9.27
N HIS A 106 -16.11 -2.24 -8.32
CA HIS A 106 -14.68 -2.30 -8.61
C HIS A 106 -14.24 -3.63 -9.24
N ARG A 107 -14.92 -4.74 -8.93
CA ARG A 107 -14.63 -6.06 -9.53
C ARG A 107 -15.23 -6.26 -10.93
N LEU A 108 -16.33 -5.56 -11.25
CA LEU A 108 -16.97 -5.62 -12.57
C LEU A 108 -16.23 -4.81 -13.62
N VAL A 109 -15.43 -3.82 -13.21
CA VAL A 109 -14.49 -3.13 -14.08
C VAL A 109 -13.31 -4.07 -14.34
N GLU A 110 -13.44 -4.98 -15.31
CA GLU A 110 -12.28 -5.68 -15.87
C GLU A 110 -11.31 -4.64 -16.47
N PRO A 111 -9.99 -4.81 -16.35
CA PRO A 111 -9.02 -3.98 -17.07
C PRO A 111 -9.15 -4.30 -18.56
N ASP A 112 -9.83 -3.43 -19.30
CA ASP A 112 -9.89 -3.31 -20.75
C ASP A 112 -9.49 -4.59 -21.53
N ALA A 113 -10.46 -5.49 -21.72
CA ALA A 113 -10.34 -6.46 -22.82
C ALA A 113 -10.13 -5.66 -24.12
N PRO A 114 -9.00 -5.86 -24.84
CA PRO A 114 -8.71 -5.04 -26.00
C PRO A 114 -9.81 -5.25 -27.04
N TYR A 115 -10.36 -4.12 -27.51
CA TYR A 115 -11.37 -4.06 -28.55
C TYR A 115 -10.94 -4.96 -29.72
N ARG A 116 -11.59 -6.12 -29.89
CA ARG A 116 -11.42 -6.95 -31.09
C ARG A 116 -12.10 -6.19 -32.23
N ALA A 117 -11.30 -5.44 -32.99
CA ALA A 117 -11.72 -5.02 -34.32
C ALA A 117 -12.04 -6.29 -35.12
N ASN A 118 -13.31 -6.43 -35.49
CA ASN A 118 -13.71 -7.46 -36.44
C ASN A 118 -13.26 -6.98 -37.82
N ASP A 119 -12.11 -7.47 -38.27
CA ASP A 119 -11.64 -7.29 -39.64
C ASP A 119 -12.66 -7.94 -40.59
N THR A 120 -13.21 -7.12 -41.47
CA THR A 120 -14.07 -7.52 -42.58
C THR A 120 -13.24 -7.58 -43.85
#